data_AF-A0A9Q4CTP3-F1
#
_entry.id   AF-A0A9Q4CTP3-F1
#
_cell.length_a   1.000
_cell.length_b   1.000
_cell.length_c   1.000
_cell.angle_alpha   90.00
_cell.angle_beta   90.00
_cell.angle_gamma   90.00
#
_symmetry.space_group_name_H-M   'P 1'
#
loop_
_entity.id
_entity.type
_entity.pdbx_description
1 polymer ?
#
loop_
_entity_poly.entity_id
_entity_poly.type
_entity_poly.pdbx_seq_one_letter_code
_entity_poly.pdbx_strand_id
1 'polypeptide(L)'
;MLNHQTVQSLRELRLPGMADAYTQQTQNPHLVELSFEERFGMLVDAEMTARQNHRLSRLLRVAHLKVRATPEEIDYHQARGADHGLLRSLSTGQWIANHHNLILTGPTGIGKTFIACALGTSACRLGLQVRYHRLSRLLQEIVIAKADGSYQKMVKSLLKADLLILDDWGLAPMSVPESRDLLDIMDDRFSIRSTCIISQIPVEHWHEQFTDLTVADAILDRLVHNAYQLNLRGESMRKVKSSLSDIADSGK
;
A
#
# COMPACT_ATOMS: atom_id res chain seq x y z
N MET A 1 -8.54 34.41 30.10
CA MET A 1 -7.47 33.63 30.77
C MET A 1 -7.77 32.13 30.80
N LEU A 2 -8.97 31.67 31.21
CA LEU A 2 -9.34 30.24 31.24
C LEU A 2 -9.28 29.49 29.88
N ASN A 3 -9.66 30.15 28.78
CA ASN A 3 -9.64 29.50 27.45
C ASN A 3 -8.22 29.13 26.99
N HIS A 4 -7.22 29.98 27.26
CA HIS A 4 -5.83 29.71 26.90
C HIS A 4 -5.23 28.57 27.73
N GLN A 5 -5.54 28.51 29.03
CA GLN A 5 -5.09 27.42 29.91
C GLN A 5 -5.69 26.08 29.46
N THR A 6 -6.99 26.05 29.14
CA THR A 6 -7.66 24.83 28.66
C THR A 6 -7.03 24.30 27.37
N VAL A 7 -6.77 25.17 26.39
CA VAL A 7 -6.09 24.80 25.13
C VAL A 7 -4.69 24.24 25.39
N GLN A 8 -3.93 24.85 26.29
CA GLN A 8 -2.60 24.37 26.65
C GLN A 8 -2.67 22.99 27.31
N SER A 9 -3.56 22.79 28.28
CA SER A 9 -3.76 21.49 28.93
C SER A 9 -4.21 20.40 27.95
N LEU A 10 -5.09 20.71 27.00
CA LEU A 10 -5.49 19.77 25.93
C LEU A 10 -4.28 19.36 25.08
N ARG A 11 -3.39 20.29 24.75
CA ARG A 11 -2.14 19.98 24.01
C ARG A 11 -1.18 19.12 24.83
N GLU A 12 -1.03 19.39 26.13
CA GLU A 12 -0.22 18.58 27.04
C GLU A 12 -0.76 17.14 27.19
N LEU A 13 -2.10 16.98 27.18
CA LEU A 13 -2.78 15.69 27.13
C LEU A 13 -2.70 14.99 25.76
N ARG A 14 -2.02 15.59 24.78
CA ARG A 14 -1.93 15.11 23.38
C ARG A 14 -3.29 15.02 22.70
N LEU A 15 -4.15 16.02 22.92
CA LEU A 15 -5.47 16.19 22.29
C LEU A 15 -5.49 17.44 21.39
N PRO A 16 -4.62 17.54 20.36
CA PRO A 16 -4.49 18.75 19.55
C PRO A 16 -5.75 19.05 18.72
N GLY A 17 -6.48 18.03 18.26
CA GLY A 17 -7.73 18.21 17.52
C GLY A 17 -8.84 18.78 18.41
N MET A 18 -8.95 18.32 19.66
CA MET A 18 -9.87 18.94 20.64
C MET A 18 -9.46 20.39 20.92
N ALA A 19 -8.16 20.67 21.06
CA ALA A 19 -7.66 22.01 21.37
C ALA A 19 -7.96 23.02 20.25
N ASP A 20 -7.77 22.61 19.01
CA ASP A 20 -8.03 23.45 17.84
C ASP A 20 -9.54 23.65 17.64
N ALA A 21 -10.36 22.59 17.81
CA ALA A 21 -11.81 22.69 17.76
C ALA A 21 -12.39 23.55 18.90
N TYR A 22 -11.84 23.46 20.11
CA TYR A 22 -12.23 24.31 21.24
C TYR A 22 -11.98 25.79 20.93
N THR A 23 -10.82 26.08 20.35
CA THR A 23 -10.48 27.44 19.91
C THR A 23 -11.46 27.95 18.86
N GLN A 24 -11.78 27.13 17.85
CA GLN A 24 -12.77 27.48 16.81
C GLN A 24 -14.17 27.73 17.39
N GLN A 25 -14.62 26.89 18.34
CA GLN A 25 -15.91 27.07 19.00
C GLN A 25 -16.00 28.40 19.76
N THR A 26 -14.93 28.79 20.47
CA THR A 26 -14.91 30.06 21.20
C THR A 26 -14.90 31.30 20.28
N GLN A 27 -14.52 31.14 19.02
CA GLN A 27 -14.46 32.23 18.04
C GLN A 27 -15.72 32.35 17.18
N ASN A 28 -16.62 31.36 17.21
CA ASN A 28 -17.83 31.34 16.40
C ASN A 28 -19.09 31.49 17.28
N PRO A 29 -19.72 32.68 17.29
CA PRO A 29 -20.91 32.95 18.10
C PRO A 29 -22.11 32.03 17.80
N HIS A 30 -22.24 31.53 16.57
CA HIS A 30 -23.34 30.63 16.19
C HIS A 30 -23.25 29.26 16.84
N LEU A 31 -22.06 28.84 17.27
CA LEU A 31 -21.89 27.56 17.97
C LEU A 31 -22.39 27.63 19.43
N VAL A 32 -22.67 28.83 19.96
CA VAL A 32 -23.26 29.01 21.30
C VAL A 32 -24.74 28.59 21.34
N GLU A 33 -25.42 28.53 20.19
CA GLU A 33 -26.80 28.06 20.08
C GLU A 33 -26.92 26.54 20.27
N LEU A 34 -25.81 25.80 20.11
CA LEU A 34 -25.74 24.37 20.36
C LEU A 34 -25.66 24.07 21.86
N SER A 35 -26.25 22.95 22.25
CA SER A 35 -26.14 22.41 23.61
C SER A 35 -24.69 22.12 23.99
N PHE A 36 -24.43 21.98 25.29
CA PHE A 36 -23.11 21.58 25.77
C PHE A 36 -22.71 20.21 25.21
N GLU A 37 -23.65 19.27 25.17
CA GLU A 37 -23.47 17.91 24.69
C GLU A 37 -23.07 17.89 23.21
N GLU A 38 -23.74 18.66 22.36
CA GLU A 38 -23.40 18.79 20.94
C GLU A 38 -22.00 19.37 20.75
N ARG A 39 -21.70 20.48 21.44
CA ARG A 39 -20.38 21.11 21.37
C ARG A 39 -19.27 20.18 21.84
N PHE A 40 -19.48 19.48 22.95
CA PHE A 40 -18.51 18.53 23.48
C PHE A 40 -18.32 17.34 22.52
N GLY A 41 -19.41 16.83 21.94
CA GLY A 41 -19.37 15.80 20.89
C GLY A 41 -18.50 16.23 19.71
N MET A 42 -18.69 17.46 19.21
CA MET A 42 -17.87 18.01 18.12
C MET A 42 -16.36 18.08 18.46
N LEU A 43 -16.00 18.39 19.72
CA LEU A 43 -14.60 18.39 20.15
C LEU A 43 -14.00 16.97 20.08
N VAL A 44 -14.74 15.98 20.57
CA VAL A 44 -14.32 14.57 20.56
C VAL A 44 -14.19 14.08 19.12
N ASP A 45 -15.15 14.39 18.26
CA ASP A 45 -15.13 14.02 16.84
C ASP A 45 -13.94 14.65 16.10
N ALA A 46 -13.63 15.91 16.39
CA ALA A 46 -12.47 16.59 15.81
C ALA A 46 -11.15 15.89 16.18
N GLU A 47 -10.99 15.48 17.44
CA GLU A 47 -9.81 14.73 17.88
C GLU A 47 -9.74 13.33 17.29
N MET A 48 -10.86 12.61 17.25
CA MET A 48 -10.93 11.29 16.62
C MET A 48 -10.55 11.37 15.14
N THR A 49 -11.08 12.37 14.43
CA THR A 49 -10.75 12.65 13.02
C THR A 49 -9.27 13.00 12.86
N ALA A 50 -8.72 13.88 13.71
CA ALA A 50 -7.31 14.23 13.67
C ALA A 50 -6.41 13.01 13.87
N ARG A 51 -6.73 12.14 14.83
CA ARG A 51 -5.98 10.89 15.08
C ARG A 51 -6.04 9.93 13.91
N GLN A 52 -7.21 9.73 13.33
CA GLN A 52 -7.39 8.88 12.15
C GLN A 52 -6.57 9.42 10.96
N ASN A 53 -6.63 10.73 10.71
CA ASN A 53 -5.87 11.38 9.65
C ASN A 53 -4.36 11.29 9.85
N HIS A 54 -3.86 11.48 11.08
CA HIS A 54 -2.45 11.32 11.39
C HIS A 54 -1.99 9.87 11.24
N ARG A 55 -2.80 8.90 11.68
CA ARG A 55 -2.52 7.47 11.49
C ARG A 55 -2.44 7.14 10.00
N LEU A 56 -3.43 7.54 9.22
CA LEU A 56 -3.46 7.30 7.77
C LEU A 56 -2.26 7.93 7.07
N SER A 57 -1.97 9.20 7.35
CA SER A 57 -0.82 9.92 6.79
C SER A 57 0.49 9.21 7.10
N ARG A 58 0.65 8.72 8.33
CA ARG A 58 1.82 7.93 8.73
C ARG A 58 1.90 6.61 7.96
N LEU A 59 0.80 5.88 7.83
CA LEU A 59 0.75 4.60 7.11
C LEU A 59 1.09 4.79 5.62
N LEU A 60 0.50 5.78 4.96
CA LEU A 60 0.79 6.11 3.56
C LEU A 60 2.26 6.51 3.35
N ARG A 61 2.82 7.29 4.28
CA ARG A 61 4.24 7.67 4.22
C ARG A 61 5.16 6.46 4.36
N VAL A 62 4.87 5.58 5.31
CA VAL A 62 5.62 4.34 5.58
C VAL A 62 5.45 3.33 4.44
N ALA A 63 4.31 3.33 3.74
CA ALA A 63 4.08 2.43 2.62
C ALA A 63 5.05 2.62 1.46
N HIS A 64 5.58 3.83 1.26
CA HIS A 64 6.48 4.17 0.15
C HIS A 64 5.92 3.72 -1.22
N LEU A 65 4.61 3.83 -1.40
CA LEU A 65 3.95 3.49 -2.66
C LEU A 65 4.55 4.30 -3.81
N LYS A 66 4.90 3.61 -4.91
CA LYS A 66 5.53 4.23 -6.09
C LYS A 66 4.65 5.27 -6.77
N VAL A 67 3.34 5.11 -6.68
CA VAL A 67 2.35 6.03 -7.25
C VAL A 67 1.29 6.33 -6.20
N ARG A 68 0.86 7.59 -6.11
CA ARG A 68 -0.36 7.95 -5.39
C ARG A 68 -1.55 7.50 -6.25
N ALA A 69 -2.10 6.36 -5.90
CA ALA A 69 -3.22 5.76 -6.61
C ALA A 69 -4.34 5.48 -5.60
N THR A 70 -5.58 5.68 -6.04
CA THR A 70 -6.77 5.38 -5.25
C THR A 70 -7.64 4.33 -5.95
N PRO A 71 -8.38 3.48 -5.22
CA PRO A 71 -9.27 2.50 -5.84
C PRO A 71 -10.34 3.13 -6.74
N GLU A 72 -10.74 4.37 -6.43
CA GLU A 72 -11.74 5.12 -7.17
C GLU A 72 -11.25 5.56 -8.56
N GLU A 73 -9.93 5.75 -8.71
CA GLU A 73 -9.28 6.13 -9.97
C GLU A 73 -8.94 4.93 -10.87
N ILE A 74 -9.21 3.69 -10.43
CA ILE A 74 -8.99 2.52 -11.27
C ILE A 74 -9.99 2.58 -12.42
N ASP A 75 -9.47 2.77 -13.63
CA ASP A 75 -10.29 2.70 -14.83
C ASP A 75 -10.65 1.22 -15.11
N TYR A 76 -11.94 0.96 -14.94
CA TYR A 76 -12.64 -0.30 -15.05
C TYR A 76 -13.17 -0.58 -16.48
N HIS A 77 -12.67 0.07 -17.53
CA HIS A 77 -13.10 -0.33 -18.87
C HIS A 77 -12.76 -1.81 -19.16
N GLN A 78 -13.79 -2.59 -19.55
CA GLN A 78 -13.81 -4.05 -19.76
C GLN A 78 -12.65 -4.61 -20.62
N ALA A 79 -11.96 -3.77 -21.38
CA ALA A 79 -10.87 -4.15 -22.28
C ALA A 79 -9.62 -4.74 -21.60
N ARG A 80 -9.54 -4.74 -20.25
CA ARG A 80 -8.32 -5.13 -19.52
C ARG A 80 -8.34 -6.49 -18.83
N GLY A 81 -9.41 -7.25 -18.98
CA GLY A 81 -9.53 -8.60 -18.40
C GLY A 81 -9.56 -8.64 -16.87
N ALA A 82 -9.71 -7.48 -16.21
CA ALA A 82 -9.86 -7.41 -14.76
C ALA A 82 -11.33 -7.56 -14.37
N ASP A 83 -11.67 -8.59 -13.60
CA ASP A 83 -13.00 -8.75 -13.02
C ASP A 83 -13.26 -7.63 -11.99
N HIS A 84 -14.23 -6.75 -12.30
CA HIS A 84 -14.64 -5.65 -11.44
C HIS A 84 -15.12 -6.12 -10.07
N GLY A 85 -15.81 -7.26 -10.03
CA GLY A 85 -16.26 -7.87 -8.78
C GLY A 85 -15.08 -8.23 -7.90
N LEU A 86 -14.07 -8.88 -8.49
CA LEU A 86 -12.85 -9.24 -7.80
C LEU A 86 -12.06 -8.01 -7.31
N LEU A 87 -11.82 -7.00 -8.16
CA LEU A 87 -11.09 -5.79 -7.74
C LEU A 87 -11.80 -5.02 -6.62
N ARG A 88 -13.12 -4.92 -6.68
CA ARG A 88 -13.94 -4.33 -5.61
C ARG A 88 -13.80 -5.15 -4.32
N SER A 89 -13.89 -6.48 -4.42
CA SER A 89 -13.69 -7.38 -3.28
C SER A 89 -12.29 -7.23 -2.69
N LEU A 90 -11.24 -7.16 -3.52
CA LEU A 90 -9.86 -6.97 -3.07
C LEU A 90 -9.66 -5.63 -2.35
N SER A 91 -10.39 -4.59 -2.76
CA SER A 91 -10.34 -3.26 -2.14
C SER A 91 -10.85 -3.27 -0.70
N THR A 92 -11.71 -4.22 -0.32
CA THR A 92 -12.18 -4.40 1.07
C THR A 92 -11.09 -4.84 2.04
N GLY A 93 -9.95 -5.34 1.53
CA GLY A 93 -8.85 -5.83 2.35
C GLY A 93 -9.09 -7.21 3.01
N GLN A 94 -10.23 -7.86 2.78
CA GLN A 94 -10.52 -9.16 3.40
C GLN A 94 -9.48 -10.24 3.05
N TRP A 95 -8.95 -10.22 1.83
CA TRP A 95 -7.88 -11.11 1.41
C TRP A 95 -6.59 -10.91 2.24
N ILE A 96 -6.31 -9.68 2.67
CA ILE A 96 -5.15 -9.37 3.52
C ILE A 96 -5.34 -9.95 4.92
N ALA A 97 -6.56 -9.79 5.46
CA ALA A 97 -6.96 -10.35 6.75
C ALA A 97 -6.93 -11.88 6.75
N ASN A 98 -7.24 -12.51 5.62
CA ASN A 98 -7.17 -13.97 5.44
C ASN A 98 -5.77 -14.47 5.04
N HIS A 99 -4.77 -13.59 5.00
CA HIS A 99 -3.38 -13.93 4.65
C HIS A 99 -3.21 -14.55 3.25
N HIS A 100 -4.09 -14.18 2.32
CA HIS A 100 -3.95 -14.56 0.92
C HIS A 100 -2.97 -13.63 0.21
N ASN A 101 -2.28 -14.16 -0.79
CA ASN A 101 -1.41 -13.37 -1.66
C ASN A 101 -2.19 -12.80 -2.85
N LEU A 102 -1.56 -11.85 -3.54
CA LEU A 102 -2.07 -11.29 -4.77
C LEU A 102 -0.97 -11.28 -5.82
N ILE A 103 -1.25 -11.78 -7.02
CA ILE A 103 -0.33 -11.79 -8.14
C ILE A 103 -0.95 -10.99 -9.28
N LEU A 104 -0.25 -9.94 -9.70
CA LEU A 104 -0.63 -9.10 -10.82
C LEU A 104 0.36 -9.34 -11.97
N THR A 105 -0.13 -9.95 -13.05
CA THR A 105 0.65 -10.20 -14.28
C THR A 105 0.08 -9.43 -15.46
N GLY A 106 0.84 -9.32 -16.55
CA GLY A 106 0.42 -8.64 -17.78
C GLY A 106 1.50 -7.75 -18.39
N PRO A 107 1.28 -7.16 -19.57
CA PRO A 107 2.28 -6.39 -20.29
C PRO A 107 2.62 -5.05 -19.60
N THR A 108 3.72 -4.42 -20.03
CA THR A 108 4.15 -3.12 -19.51
C THR A 108 3.14 -2.02 -19.78
N GLY A 109 2.92 -1.16 -18.79
CA GLY A 109 2.06 0.01 -18.94
C GLY A 109 0.57 -0.24 -18.80
N ILE A 110 0.13 -1.49 -18.54
CA ILE A 110 -1.30 -1.82 -18.43
C ILE A 110 -1.98 -1.38 -17.12
N GLY A 111 -1.19 -0.99 -16.12
CA GLY A 111 -1.68 -0.47 -14.84
C GLY A 111 -1.44 -1.37 -13.62
N LYS A 112 -0.67 -2.47 -13.73
CA LYS A 112 -0.38 -3.37 -12.59
C LYS A 112 0.11 -2.63 -11.33
N THR A 113 1.14 -1.81 -11.47
CA THR A 113 1.68 -0.98 -10.37
C THR A 113 0.63 -0.03 -9.81
N PHE A 114 -0.23 0.54 -10.65
CA PHE A 114 -1.29 1.45 -10.23
C PHE A 114 -2.33 0.70 -9.37
N ILE A 115 -2.80 -0.46 -9.84
CA ILE A 115 -3.75 -1.30 -9.10
C ILE A 115 -3.17 -1.73 -7.75
N ALA A 116 -1.93 -2.22 -7.71
CA ALA A 116 -1.28 -2.58 -6.45
C ALA A 116 -1.17 -1.40 -5.49
N CYS A 117 -0.79 -0.21 -5.99
CA CYS A 117 -0.73 1.00 -5.17
C CYS A 117 -2.12 1.43 -4.69
N ALA A 118 -3.15 1.33 -5.53
CA ALA A 118 -4.53 1.65 -5.15
C ALA A 118 -5.05 0.71 -4.05
N LEU A 119 -4.80 -0.60 -4.18
CA LEU A 119 -5.12 -1.58 -3.14
C LEU A 119 -4.30 -1.33 -1.86
N GLY A 120 -3.02 -0.97 -1.99
CA GLY A 120 -2.18 -0.55 -0.86
C GLY A 120 -2.72 0.69 -0.16
N THR A 121 -3.19 1.69 -0.90
CA THR A 121 -3.86 2.87 -0.34
C THR A 121 -5.14 2.47 0.39
N SER A 122 -5.96 1.56 -0.18
CA SER A 122 -7.15 1.03 0.50
C SER A 122 -6.78 0.35 1.82
N ALA A 123 -5.75 -0.50 1.81
CA ALA A 123 -5.26 -1.17 3.02
C ALA A 123 -4.80 -0.15 4.08
N CYS A 124 -4.10 0.92 3.69
CA CYS A 124 -3.75 2.00 4.62
C CYS A 124 -4.99 2.73 5.17
N ARG A 125 -6.04 2.94 4.37
CA ARG A 125 -7.33 3.51 4.84
C ARG A 125 -8.01 2.60 5.86
N LEU A 126 -7.86 1.29 5.73
CA LEU A 126 -8.29 0.28 6.71
C LEU A 126 -7.37 0.19 7.94
N GLY A 127 -6.34 1.04 8.02
CA GLY A 127 -5.42 1.09 9.15
C GLY A 127 -4.31 0.02 9.12
N LEU A 128 -4.16 -0.70 8.02
CA LEU A 128 -3.14 -1.74 7.81
C LEU A 128 -1.80 -1.13 7.37
N GLN A 129 -0.72 -1.73 7.82
CA GLN A 129 0.64 -1.33 7.44
C GLN A 129 1.04 -1.98 6.11
N VAL A 130 1.31 -1.15 5.13
CA VAL A 130 1.79 -1.57 3.80
C VAL A 130 3.28 -1.25 3.68
N ARG A 131 4.00 -2.02 2.86
CA ARG A 131 5.35 -1.69 2.37
C ARG A 131 5.42 -2.01 0.88
N TYR A 132 5.98 -1.10 0.10
CA TYR A 132 6.23 -1.29 -1.32
C TYR A 132 7.74 -1.29 -1.58
N HIS A 133 8.20 -2.28 -2.34
CA HIS A 133 9.57 -2.35 -2.83
C HIS A 133 9.60 -2.80 -4.29
N ARG A 134 10.57 -2.29 -5.06
CA ARG A 134 10.99 -2.98 -6.28
C ARG A 134 11.93 -4.11 -5.87
N LEU A 135 11.70 -5.32 -6.36
CA LEU A 135 12.43 -6.50 -5.90
C LEU A 135 13.95 -6.34 -6.04
N SER A 136 14.43 -5.88 -7.20
CA SER A 136 15.86 -5.66 -7.45
C SER A 136 16.50 -4.67 -6.47
N ARG A 137 15.78 -3.62 -6.07
CA ARG A 137 16.28 -2.64 -5.08
C ARG A 137 16.27 -3.24 -3.68
N LEU A 138 15.23 -3.99 -3.32
CA LEU A 138 15.16 -4.67 -2.03
C LEU A 138 16.33 -5.64 -1.85
N LEU A 139 16.66 -6.43 -2.87
CA LEU A 139 17.79 -7.35 -2.83
C LEU A 139 19.12 -6.62 -2.63
N GLN A 140 19.34 -5.50 -3.32
CA GLN A 140 20.52 -4.64 -3.10
C GLN A 140 20.56 -4.05 -1.69
N GLU A 141 19.41 -3.58 -1.20
CA GLU A 141 19.25 -3.05 0.15
C GLU A 141 19.57 -4.12 1.22
N ILE A 142 19.19 -5.38 1.00
CA ILE A 142 19.52 -6.50 1.89
C ILE A 142 21.03 -6.73 1.96
N VAL A 143 21.73 -6.70 0.82
CA VAL A 143 23.19 -6.87 0.78
C VAL A 143 23.89 -5.78 1.60
N ILE A 144 23.47 -4.52 1.42
CA ILE A 144 24.01 -3.39 2.19
C ILE A 144 23.70 -3.54 3.68
N ALA A 145 22.45 -3.91 4.02
CA ALA A 145 22.00 -4.05 5.39
C ALA A 145 22.72 -5.17 6.15
N LYS A 146 23.17 -6.21 5.45
CA LYS A 146 24.02 -7.26 6.03
C LYS A 146 25.43 -6.73 6.31
N ALA A 147 25.99 -5.92 5.42
CA ALA A 147 27.33 -5.35 5.57
C ALA A 147 27.41 -4.31 6.69
N ASP A 148 26.35 -3.51 6.90
CA ASP A 148 26.32 -2.44 7.91
C ASP A 148 25.64 -2.83 9.25
N GLY A 149 25.18 -4.08 9.36
CA GLY A 149 24.53 -4.62 10.56
C GLY A 149 23.05 -4.22 10.74
N SER A 150 22.45 -3.52 9.79
CA SER A 150 21.04 -3.09 9.86
C SER A 150 20.01 -4.13 9.36
N TYR A 151 20.47 -5.30 8.89
CA TYR A 151 19.62 -6.36 8.30
C TYR A 151 18.43 -6.74 9.18
N GLN A 152 18.65 -7.01 10.48
CA GLN A 152 17.56 -7.40 11.39
C GLN A 152 16.47 -6.33 11.50
N LYS A 153 16.84 -5.05 11.43
CA LYS A 153 15.88 -3.93 11.48
C LYS A 153 15.07 -3.86 10.20
N MET A 154 15.71 -4.09 9.05
CA MET A 154 15.05 -4.15 7.75
C MET A 154 14.04 -5.30 7.68
N VAL A 155 14.46 -6.53 8.01
CA VAL A 155 13.58 -7.71 8.01
C VAL A 155 12.39 -7.50 8.95
N LYS A 156 12.62 -7.03 10.19
CA LYS A 156 11.53 -6.69 11.11
C LYS A 156 10.53 -5.68 10.53
N SER A 157 10.98 -4.73 9.72
CA SER A 157 10.10 -3.77 9.05
C SER A 157 9.25 -4.43 7.96
N LEU A 158 9.81 -5.38 7.22
CA LEU A 158 9.09 -6.16 6.20
C LEU A 158 8.05 -7.09 6.86
N LEU A 159 8.45 -7.84 7.89
CA LEU A 159 7.55 -8.78 8.60
C LEU A 159 6.38 -8.10 9.32
N LYS A 160 6.58 -6.85 9.79
CA LYS A 160 5.50 -6.05 10.38
C LYS A 160 4.47 -5.54 9.37
N ALA A 161 4.77 -5.56 8.07
CA ALA A 161 3.81 -5.12 7.06
C ALA A 161 2.71 -6.17 6.90
N ASP A 162 1.46 -5.76 7.11
CA ASP A 162 0.26 -6.54 6.80
C ASP A 162 0.22 -6.90 5.32
N LEU A 163 0.66 -5.97 4.46
CA LEU A 163 0.83 -6.17 3.03
C LEU A 163 2.24 -5.73 2.57
N LEU A 164 2.98 -6.67 1.98
CA LEU A 164 4.24 -6.40 1.28
C LEU A 164 4.00 -6.44 -0.22
N ILE A 165 4.27 -5.35 -0.93
CA ILE A 165 4.16 -5.26 -2.38
C ILE A 165 5.55 -5.33 -2.99
N LEU A 166 5.81 -6.35 -3.81
CA LEU A 166 7.04 -6.53 -4.57
C LEU A 166 6.76 -6.29 -6.05
N ASP A 167 7.28 -5.18 -6.56
CA ASP A 167 7.20 -4.81 -7.98
C ASP A 167 8.41 -5.27 -8.76
N ASP A 168 8.27 -5.32 -10.08
CA ASP A 168 9.33 -5.70 -11.02
C ASP A 168 9.85 -7.14 -10.79
N TRP A 169 8.98 -8.07 -10.40
CA TRP A 169 9.31 -9.48 -10.20
C TRP A 169 9.75 -10.15 -11.50
N GLY A 170 10.89 -10.85 -11.44
CA GLY A 170 11.45 -11.61 -12.56
C GLY A 170 12.09 -10.76 -13.65
N LEU A 171 12.33 -9.45 -13.46
CA LEU A 171 13.01 -8.63 -14.48
C LEU A 171 14.49 -8.99 -14.68
N ALA A 172 15.12 -9.63 -13.70
CA ALA A 172 16.49 -10.11 -13.78
C ALA A 172 16.59 -11.46 -13.06
N PRO A 173 17.47 -12.37 -13.52
CA PRO A 173 17.74 -13.60 -12.80
C PRO A 173 18.23 -13.32 -11.39
N MET A 174 17.71 -14.07 -10.41
CA MET A 174 18.17 -13.98 -9.04
C MET A 174 19.38 -14.89 -8.81
N SER A 175 20.40 -14.33 -8.17
CA SER A 175 21.54 -15.11 -7.69
C SER A 175 21.12 -16.02 -6.53
N VAL A 176 21.94 -17.03 -6.23
CA VAL A 176 21.67 -17.96 -5.13
C VAL A 176 21.54 -17.25 -3.77
N PRO A 177 22.42 -16.30 -3.39
CA PRO A 177 22.27 -15.56 -2.13
C PRO A 177 20.97 -14.75 -2.08
N GLU A 178 20.62 -14.05 -3.16
CA GLU A 178 19.39 -13.26 -3.24
C GLU A 178 18.14 -14.12 -3.12
N SER A 179 18.16 -15.29 -3.76
CA SER A 179 17.05 -16.24 -3.70
C SER A 179 16.86 -16.77 -2.28
N ARG A 180 17.93 -17.09 -1.55
CA ARG A 180 17.86 -17.52 -0.15
C ARG A 180 17.34 -16.40 0.77
N ASP A 181 17.82 -15.18 0.56
CA ASP A 181 17.36 -14.02 1.34
C ASP A 181 15.87 -13.73 1.12
N LEU A 182 15.40 -13.90 -0.12
CA LEU A 182 13.99 -13.80 -0.43
C LEU A 182 13.18 -14.94 0.20
N LEU A 183 13.70 -16.18 0.15
CA LEU A 183 13.06 -17.34 0.78
C LEU A 183 12.85 -17.10 2.27
N ASP A 184 13.86 -16.68 3.02
CA ASP A 184 13.74 -16.41 4.46
C ASP A 184 12.61 -15.42 4.77
N ILE A 185 12.49 -14.35 3.96
CA ILE A 185 11.41 -13.36 4.12
C ILE A 185 10.05 -13.95 3.75
N MET A 186 9.98 -14.80 2.72
CA MET A 186 8.72 -15.41 2.29
C MET A 186 8.25 -16.48 3.29
N ASP A 187 9.16 -17.25 3.88
CA ASP A 187 8.89 -18.24 4.93
C ASP A 187 8.25 -17.58 6.15
N ASP A 188 8.88 -16.53 6.68
CA ASP A 188 8.38 -15.82 7.87
C ASP A 188 7.04 -15.11 7.64
N ARG A 189 6.65 -14.89 6.39
CA ARG A 189 5.38 -14.26 6.01
C ARG A 189 4.30 -15.26 5.64
N PHE A 190 4.67 -16.47 5.23
CA PHE A 190 3.74 -17.45 4.68
C PHE A 190 2.61 -17.75 5.67
N SER A 191 1.37 -17.64 5.20
CA SER A 191 0.14 -17.85 6.00
C SER A 191 -0.01 -16.95 7.24
N ILE A 192 0.80 -15.90 7.39
CA ILE A 192 0.75 -14.94 8.52
C ILE A 192 0.54 -13.50 8.02
N ARG A 193 1.10 -13.17 6.85
CA ARG A 193 1.01 -11.85 6.23
C ARG A 193 0.87 -11.98 4.72
N SER A 194 0.26 -10.98 4.09
CA SER A 194 -0.04 -11.04 2.66
C SER A 194 1.06 -10.41 1.84
N THR A 195 1.33 -10.98 0.67
CA THR A 195 2.31 -10.46 -0.28
C THR A 195 1.63 -10.24 -1.64
N CYS A 196 1.83 -9.05 -2.21
CA CYS A 196 1.41 -8.72 -3.57
C CYS A 196 2.63 -8.73 -4.48
N ILE A 197 2.62 -9.57 -5.50
CA ILE A 197 3.66 -9.62 -6.53
C ILE A 197 3.16 -8.95 -7.80
N ILE A 198 4.02 -8.14 -8.42
CA ILE A 198 3.77 -7.52 -9.70
C ILE A 198 4.84 -7.97 -10.69
N SER A 199 4.41 -8.65 -11.76
CA SER A 199 5.31 -9.15 -12.79
C SER A 199 4.81 -8.85 -14.19
N GLN A 200 5.74 -8.77 -15.13
CA GLN A 200 5.43 -8.83 -16.56
C GLN A 200 5.47 -10.26 -17.09
N ILE A 201 6.10 -11.17 -16.35
CA ILE A 201 6.31 -12.56 -16.70
C ILE A 201 5.11 -13.36 -16.18
N PRO A 202 4.50 -14.24 -17.01
CA PRO A 202 3.49 -15.17 -16.55
C PRO A 202 4.03 -16.09 -15.44
N VAL A 203 3.18 -16.50 -14.50
CA VAL A 203 3.61 -17.26 -13.31
C VAL A 203 4.30 -18.56 -13.71
N GLU A 204 3.87 -19.23 -14.79
CA GLU A 204 4.49 -20.47 -15.27
C GLU A 204 5.98 -20.32 -15.65
N HIS A 205 6.46 -19.11 -15.96
CA HIS A 205 7.86 -18.86 -16.32
C HIS A 205 8.68 -18.25 -15.16
N TRP A 206 8.12 -18.13 -13.96
CA TRP A 206 8.86 -17.57 -12.83
C TRP A 206 9.98 -18.48 -12.34
N HIS A 207 9.81 -19.80 -12.47
CA HIS A 207 10.80 -20.79 -12.07
C HIS A 207 12.14 -20.59 -12.79
N GLU A 208 12.09 -20.22 -14.09
CA GLU A 208 13.24 -19.95 -14.94
C GLU A 208 14.07 -18.73 -14.51
N GLN A 209 13.53 -17.87 -13.64
CA GLN A 209 14.22 -16.66 -13.16
C GLN A 209 15.16 -16.92 -11.98
N PHE A 210 15.20 -18.16 -11.49
CA PHE A 210 16.03 -18.56 -10.36
C PHE A 210 17.20 -19.42 -10.82
N THR A 211 18.38 -19.16 -10.24
CA THR A 211 19.56 -20.01 -10.47
C THR A 211 19.44 -21.36 -9.73
N ASP A 212 18.83 -21.37 -8.56
CA ASP A 212 18.60 -22.57 -7.73
C ASP A 212 17.12 -22.95 -7.78
N LEU A 213 16.82 -24.02 -8.53
CA LEU A 213 15.45 -24.49 -8.77
C LEU A 213 14.76 -25.00 -7.50
N THR A 214 15.52 -25.50 -6.52
CA THR A 214 14.96 -25.99 -5.25
C THR A 214 14.45 -24.82 -4.41
N VAL A 215 15.23 -23.73 -4.38
CA VAL A 215 14.83 -22.49 -3.71
C VAL A 215 13.65 -21.84 -4.46
N ALA A 216 13.66 -21.91 -5.79
CA ALA A 216 12.55 -21.44 -6.62
C ALA A 216 11.23 -22.11 -6.22
N ASP A 217 11.21 -23.46 -6.17
CA ASP A 217 10.02 -24.22 -5.79
C ASP A 217 9.51 -23.81 -4.40
N ALA A 218 10.40 -23.68 -3.42
CA ALA A 218 10.04 -23.28 -2.07
C ALA A 218 9.40 -21.87 -2.01
N ILE A 219 9.96 -20.90 -2.74
CA ILE A 219 9.42 -19.53 -2.82
C ILE A 219 8.07 -19.51 -3.53
N LEU A 220 7.98 -20.19 -4.68
CA LEU A 220 6.78 -20.21 -5.51
C LEU A 220 5.61 -20.91 -4.82
N ASP A 221 5.87 -22.01 -4.12
CA ASP A 221 4.86 -22.69 -3.31
C ASP A 221 4.22 -21.72 -2.30
N ARG A 222 5.03 -20.96 -1.57
CA ARG A 222 4.53 -19.99 -0.58
C ARG A 222 3.81 -18.80 -1.19
N LEU A 223 4.24 -18.36 -2.37
CA LEU A 223 3.63 -17.22 -3.05
C LEU A 223 2.34 -17.58 -3.77
N VAL A 224 2.28 -18.74 -4.42
CA VAL A 224 1.22 -19.11 -5.37
C VAL A 224 0.11 -19.93 -4.72
N HIS A 225 0.42 -20.79 -3.74
CA HIS A 225 -0.52 -21.77 -3.18
C HIS A 225 -1.80 -21.16 -2.59
N ASN A 226 -1.78 -19.88 -2.18
CA ASN A 226 -2.95 -19.14 -1.71
C ASN A 226 -3.01 -17.72 -2.30
N ALA A 227 -2.83 -17.58 -3.62
CA ALA A 227 -2.86 -16.29 -4.30
C ALA A 227 -4.11 -16.07 -5.16
N TYR A 228 -4.70 -14.87 -5.05
CA TYR A 228 -5.51 -14.33 -6.14
C TYR A 228 -4.59 -13.99 -7.31
N GLN A 229 -4.92 -14.44 -8.51
CA GLN A 229 -4.15 -14.13 -9.72
C GLN A 229 -4.98 -13.25 -10.66
N LEU A 230 -4.51 -12.03 -10.94
CA LEU A 230 -5.08 -11.17 -11.97
C LEU A 230 -4.08 -11.01 -13.11
N ASN A 231 -4.44 -11.60 -14.25
CA ASN A 231 -3.71 -11.44 -15.49
C ASN A 231 -4.34 -10.31 -16.31
N LEU A 232 -3.72 -9.13 -16.25
CA LEU A 232 -4.17 -7.95 -16.97
C LEU A 232 -3.78 -8.03 -18.44
N ARG A 233 -4.73 -7.71 -19.32
CA ARG A 233 -4.53 -7.68 -20.78
C ARG A 233 -4.85 -6.29 -21.32
N GLY A 234 -4.54 -6.03 -22.60
CA GLY A 234 -4.87 -4.78 -23.28
C GLY A 234 -3.67 -3.86 -23.55
N GLU A 235 -3.96 -2.65 -24.03
CA GLU A 235 -2.96 -1.67 -24.45
C GLU A 235 -2.38 -0.84 -23.30
N SER A 236 -1.16 -0.34 -23.49
CA SER A 236 -0.47 0.49 -22.49
C SER A 236 -1.21 1.80 -22.22
N MET A 237 -1.61 2.02 -20.96
CA MET A 237 -2.24 3.25 -20.49
C MET A 237 -1.35 4.49 -20.65
N ARG A 238 -0.04 4.30 -20.76
CA ARG A 238 0.90 5.41 -21.02
C ARG A 238 0.70 5.98 -22.42
N LYS A 239 0.40 5.13 -23.41
CA LYS A 239 0.12 5.55 -24.79
C LYS A 239 -1.25 6.23 -24.90
N VAL A 240 -2.25 5.70 -24.19
CA VAL A 240 -3.59 6.30 -24.16
C VAL A 240 -3.54 7.72 -23.57
N LYS A 241 -2.85 7.90 -22.43
CA LYS A 241 -2.70 9.24 -21.82
C LYS A 241 -1.89 10.22 -22.67
N SER A 242 -0.86 9.78 -23.39
CA SER A 242 -0.11 10.67 -24.30
C SER A 242 -0.93 11.07 -25.53
N SER A 243 -1.73 10.16 -26.08
CA SER A 243 -2.58 10.49 -27.23
C SER A 243 -3.67 11.53 -26.91
N LEU A 244 -4.14 11.58 -25.65
CA LEU A 244 -5.11 12.57 -25.20
C LEU A 244 -4.49 13.97 -25.00
N SER A 245 -3.21 14.06 -24.62
CA SER A 245 -2.51 15.35 -24.54
C SER A 245 -2.22 15.94 -25.92
N ASP A 246 -1.89 15.11 -26.91
CA ASP A 246 -1.57 15.58 -28.27
C ASP A 246 -2.81 16.13 -29.00
N ILE A 247 -4.00 15.60 -28.72
CA ILE A 247 -5.27 16.11 -29.26
C ILE A 247 -5.67 17.44 -28.59
N ALA A 248 -5.33 17.64 -27.32
CA ALA A 248 -5.63 18.89 -26.60
C ALA A 248 -4.73 20.06 -27.06
N ASP A 249 -3.50 19.78 -27.50
CA ASP A 249 -2.56 20.80 -27.99
C ASP A 249 -2.67 21.08 -29.50
N SER A 250 -3.27 20.18 -30.29
CA SER A 250 -3.51 20.37 -31.74
C SER A 250 -4.82 21.10 -32.09
N GLY A 251 -5.60 21.50 -31.08
CA GLY A 251 -6.85 22.24 -31.22
C GLY A 251 -6.76 23.75 -30.96
N LYS A 252 -5.57 24.35 -31.04
CA LYS A 252 -5.36 25.81 -30.95
C LYS A 252 -4.98 26.42 -32.29
#